data_AF-A0A0D0RZM6-F1
#
_entry.id   AF-A0A0D0RZM6-F1
#
_cell.length_a   1.000
_cell.length_b   1.000
_cell.length_c   1.000
_cell.angle_alpha   90.00
_cell.angle_beta   90.00
_cell.angle_gamma   90.00
#
_symmetry.space_group_name_H-M   'P 1'
#
loop_
_entity.id
_entity.type
_entity.pdbx_description
1 polymer ?
#
loop_
_entity_poly.entity_id
_entity_poly.type
_entity_poly.pdbx_seq_one_letter_code
_entity_poly.pdbx_strand_id
1 'polypeptide(L)'
;MQERINAGRHNNWLLFGERSSTHVFHYREDIEEWHRAGPIERLDIAFSRDTATRRYVQHLLAERAGALREWLNRGASVHVCGSLNGMAPAVDAALASIAGEPLWEAMLADGRYRRDVY
;
A
#
# COMPACT_ATOMS: atom_id res chain seq x y z
N MET A 1 -9.03 -6.82 -3.78
CA MET A 1 -9.65 -6.19 -2.60
C MET A 1 -11.06 -6.74 -2.35
N GLN A 2 -11.98 -6.63 -3.31
CA GLN A 2 -13.36 -7.15 -3.24
C GLN A 2 -13.47 -8.58 -2.65
N GLU A 3 -12.63 -9.51 -3.11
CA GLU A 3 -12.64 -10.91 -2.64
C GLU A 3 -12.31 -11.06 -1.15
N ARG A 4 -11.47 -10.17 -0.58
CA ARG A 4 -11.15 -10.18 0.85
C ARG A 4 -12.31 -9.64 1.68
N ILE A 5 -12.98 -8.61 1.17
CA ILE A 5 -14.19 -8.03 1.77
C ILE A 5 -15.29 -9.08 1.82
N ASN A 6 -15.54 -9.78 0.71
CA ASN A 6 -16.53 -10.85 0.62
C ASN A 6 -16.20 -12.04 1.51
N ALA A 7 -14.92 -12.27 1.80
CA ALA A 7 -14.46 -13.30 2.74
C ALA A 7 -14.46 -12.84 4.22
N GLY A 8 -15.01 -11.66 4.54
CA GLY A 8 -15.09 -11.13 5.92
C GLY A 8 -13.74 -10.74 6.53
N ARG A 9 -12.72 -10.50 5.72
CA ARG A 9 -11.40 -10.06 6.20
C ARG A 9 -11.32 -8.55 6.16
N HIS A 10 -11.34 -7.92 7.34
CA HIS A 10 -11.42 -6.46 7.51
C HIS A 10 -10.08 -5.79 7.83
N ASN A 11 -9.07 -6.56 8.25
CA ASN A 11 -7.72 -6.06 8.56
C ASN A 11 -6.95 -5.78 7.26
N ASN A 12 -7.37 -4.77 6.52
CA ASN A 12 -6.77 -4.35 5.27
C ASN A 12 -6.25 -2.92 5.40
N TRP A 13 -5.01 -2.71 4.98
CA TRP A 13 -4.42 -1.40 4.86
C TRP A 13 -4.22 -1.10 3.37
N LEU A 14 -4.85 -0.02 2.90
CA LEU A 14 -4.68 0.49 1.56
C LEU A 14 -3.75 1.71 1.57
N LEU A 15 -2.66 1.63 0.82
CA LEU A 15 -1.84 2.79 0.46
C LEU A 15 -2.10 3.12 -1.01
N PHE A 16 -2.52 4.34 -1.29
CA PHE A 16 -2.89 4.76 -2.64
C PHE A 16 -2.14 6.03 -3.05
N GLY A 17 -1.71 6.11 -4.30
CA GLY A 17 -0.95 7.25 -4.83
C GLY A 17 -1.62 7.83 -6.06
N GLU A 18 -1.80 9.15 -6.09
CA GLU A 18 -2.40 9.86 -7.22
C GLU A 18 -1.73 11.22 -7.46
N ARG A 19 -1.98 11.82 -8.63
CA ARG A 19 -1.50 13.14 -9.01
C ARG A 19 -2.14 14.24 -8.17
N SER A 20 -3.47 14.26 -8.07
CA SER A 20 -4.20 15.30 -7.32
C SER A 20 -5.54 14.80 -6.82
N SER A 21 -5.95 15.26 -5.64
CA SER A 21 -7.24 14.96 -5.03
C SER A 21 -8.43 15.53 -5.80
N THR A 22 -8.22 16.59 -6.60
CA THR A 22 -9.29 17.40 -7.21
C THR A 22 -9.67 16.99 -8.63
N HIS A 23 -8.78 16.31 -9.36
CA HIS A 23 -8.99 16.05 -10.79
C HIS A 23 -8.95 14.56 -11.19
N VAL A 24 -8.33 13.68 -10.38
CA VAL A 24 -8.04 12.30 -10.82
C VAL A 24 -8.12 11.30 -9.66
N PHE A 25 -9.00 11.47 -8.66
CA PHE A 25 -9.13 10.45 -7.62
C PHE A 25 -10.05 9.31 -8.11
N HIS A 26 -9.51 8.47 -8.99
CA HIS A 26 -10.18 7.27 -9.47
C HIS A 26 -10.59 6.39 -8.28
N TYR A 27 -11.84 5.92 -8.28
CA TYR A 27 -12.42 5.09 -7.22
C TYR A 27 -12.53 5.76 -5.84
N ARG A 28 -12.59 7.11 -5.79
CA ARG A 28 -12.81 7.88 -4.54
C ARG A 28 -13.92 7.29 -3.70
N GLU A 29 -15.10 7.21 -4.31
CA GLU A 29 -16.34 6.85 -3.63
C GLU A 29 -16.26 5.42 -3.11
N ASP A 30 -15.76 4.48 -3.91
CA ASP A 30 -15.57 3.08 -3.52
C ASP A 30 -14.56 2.93 -2.38
N ILE A 31 -13.42 3.62 -2.45
CA ILE A 31 -12.37 3.56 -1.41
C ILE A 31 -12.86 4.18 -0.11
N GLU A 32 -13.52 5.33 -0.17
CA GLU A 32 -14.08 6.01 0.99
C GLU A 32 -15.23 5.21 1.60
N GLU A 33 -16.05 4.56 0.79
CA GLU A 33 -17.12 3.67 1.24
C GLU A 33 -16.55 2.41 1.91
N TRP A 34 -15.53 1.77 1.33
CA TRP A 34 -14.87 0.61 1.97
C TRP A 34 -14.13 0.97 3.26
N HIS A 35 -13.61 2.19 3.37
CA HIS A 35 -13.06 2.67 4.63
C HIS A 35 -14.15 2.92 5.67
N ARG A 36 -15.26 3.53 5.28
CA ARG A 36 -16.40 3.83 6.18
C ARG A 36 -17.13 2.57 6.64
N ALA A 37 -17.32 1.61 5.74
CA ALA A 37 -18.03 0.37 6.01
C ALA A 37 -17.20 -0.63 6.84
N GLY A 38 -15.90 -0.37 7.06
CA GLY A 38 -15.00 -1.21 7.86
C GLY A 38 -14.09 -2.21 7.13
N PRO A 39 -14.28 -2.58 5.84
CA PRO A 39 -13.34 -3.46 5.16
C PRO A 39 -11.93 -2.92 4.95
N ILE A 40 -11.71 -1.61 4.96
CA ILE A 40 -10.38 -0.99 5.01
C ILE A 40 -10.21 -0.41 6.41
N GLU A 41 -9.40 -1.06 7.24
CA GLU A 41 -9.07 -0.58 8.59
C GLU A 41 -8.20 0.68 8.54
N ARG A 42 -7.34 0.77 7.52
CA ARG A 42 -6.41 1.90 7.38
C ARG A 42 -6.24 2.33 5.95
N LEU A 43 -6.35 3.63 5.72
CA LEU A 43 -6.20 4.26 4.41
C LEU A 43 -5.17 5.39 4.50
N ASP A 44 -4.08 5.29 3.74
CA ASP A 44 -3.09 6.36 3.59
C ASP A 44 -2.98 6.73 2.10
N ILE A 45 -3.21 8.01 1.76
CA ILE A 45 -3.21 8.49 0.37
C ILE A 45 -2.10 9.52 0.15
N ALA A 46 -1.34 9.35 -0.92
CA ALA A 46 -0.30 10.28 -1.37
C ALA A 46 -0.76 11.03 -2.62
N PHE A 47 -0.86 12.36 -2.52
CA PHE A 47 -1.10 13.23 -3.67
C PHE A 47 0.20 13.93 -4.07
N SER A 48 0.71 13.61 -5.26
CA SER A 48 2.02 14.10 -5.70
C SER A 48 2.05 15.58 -6.11
N ARG A 49 0.90 16.20 -6.40
CA ARG A 49 0.81 17.60 -6.85
C ARG A 49 0.01 18.53 -5.92
N ASP A 50 -0.61 18.01 -4.88
CA ASP A 50 -1.44 18.83 -3.97
C ASP A 50 -0.62 19.58 -2.91
N THR A 51 0.65 19.25 -2.76
CA THR A 51 1.56 19.90 -1.82
C THR A 51 2.76 20.48 -2.55
N ALA A 52 3.39 21.50 -1.96
CA ALA A 52 4.59 22.14 -2.52
C ALA A 52 5.76 21.15 -2.73
N THR A 53 5.78 20.05 -1.96
CA THR A 53 6.76 18.96 -2.08
C THR A 53 6.09 17.72 -2.65
N ARG A 54 6.64 17.13 -3.72
CA ARG A 54 6.02 15.93 -4.33
C ARG A 54 6.01 14.77 -3.35
N ARG A 55 4.81 14.27 -3.04
CA ARG A 55 4.61 13.12 -2.15
C ARG A 55 4.18 11.88 -2.93
N TYR A 56 4.84 10.75 -2.68
CA TYR A 56 4.59 9.47 -3.33
C TYR A 56 4.37 8.36 -2.30
N VAL A 57 3.91 7.19 -2.75
CA VAL A 57 3.59 6.05 -1.87
C VAL A 57 4.82 5.58 -1.08
N GLN A 58 6.02 5.57 -1.68
CA GLN A 58 7.24 5.21 -0.97
C GLN A 58 7.58 6.15 0.21
N HIS A 59 7.16 7.43 0.14
CA HIS A 59 7.32 8.35 1.27
C HIS A 59 6.35 7.99 2.40
N LEU A 60 5.10 7.62 2.07
CA LEU A 60 4.15 7.11 3.06
C LEU A 60 4.66 5.83 3.73
N LEU A 61 5.23 4.90 2.95
CA LEU A 61 5.80 3.67 3.50
C LEU A 61 6.88 3.98 4.54
N ALA A 62 7.78 4.92 4.23
CA ALA A 62 8.83 5.34 5.18
C ALA A 62 8.26 5.99 6.45
N GLU A 63 7.30 6.90 6.31
CA GLU A 63 6.63 7.54 7.47
C GLU A 63 5.86 6.53 8.33
N ARG A 64 5.38 5.45 7.73
CA ARG A 64 4.59 4.41 8.36
C ARG A 64 5.39 3.15 8.69
N ALA A 65 6.72 3.21 8.59
CA ALA A 65 7.60 2.04 8.69
C ALA A 65 7.35 1.17 9.93
N GLY A 66 7.20 1.79 11.12
CA GLY A 66 6.93 1.06 12.36
C GLY A 66 5.64 0.23 12.30
N ALA A 67 4.53 0.89 11.96
CA ALA A 67 3.24 0.22 11.81
C ALA A 67 3.28 -0.82 10.69
N LEU A 68 3.94 -0.53 9.56
CA LEU A 68 4.05 -1.50 8.47
C LEU A 68 4.80 -2.75 8.92
N ARG A 69 5.93 -2.59 9.62
CA ARG A 69 6.71 -3.72 10.15
C ARG A 69 5.90 -4.59 11.10
N GLU A 70 5.06 -4.02 11.95
CA GLU A 70 4.12 -4.78 12.78
C GLU A 70 3.16 -5.62 11.94
N TRP A 71 2.59 -5.05 10.87
CA TRP A 71 1.71 -5.79 9.96
C TRP A 71 2.45 -6.93 9.27
N LEU A 72 3.68 -6.70 8.79
CA LEU A 72 4.50 -7.73 8.15
C LEU A 72 4.82 -8.89 9.10
N ASN A 73 5.15 -8.58 10.36
CA ASN A 73 5.41 -9.57 11.41
C ASN A 73 4.16 -10.39 11.79
N ARG A 74 2.96 -9.82 11.68
CA ARG A 74 1.69 -10.55 11.86
C ARG A 74 1.31 -11.43 10.66
N GLY A 75 2.19 -11.55 9.66
CA GLY A 75 1.93 -12.38 8.48
C GLY A 75 1.11 -11.70 7.39
N ALA A 76 1.09 -10.35 7.35
CA ALA A 76 0.39 -9.63 6.29
C ALA A 76 0.92 -10.02 4.89
N SER A 77 0.00 -10.09 3.94
CA SER A 77 0.32 -10.17 2.51
C SER A 77 0.31 -8.78 1.91
N VAL A 78 1.33 -8.46 1.12
CA VAL A 78 1.54 -7.18 0.46
C VAL A 78 1.33 -7.36 -1.04
N HIS A 79 0.47 -6.52 -1.60
CA HIS A 79 0.18 -6.47 -3.03
C HIS A 79 0.54 -5.08 -3.55
N VAL A 80 1.38 -5.03 -4.57
CA VAL A 80 1.80 -3.77 -5.22
C VAL A 80 1.29 -3.78 -6.65
N CYS A 81 0.55 -2.74 -7.05
CA CYS A 81 0.13 -2.54 -8.43
C CYS A 81 0.41 -1.12 -8.92
N GLY A 82 0.68 -0.98 -10.23
CA GLY A 82 0.89 0.31 -10.90
C GLY A 82 2.13 0.34 -11.79
N SER A 83 2.71 1.53 -11.96
CA SER A 83 3.80 1.75 -12.92
C SER A 83 5.06 0.94 -12.59
N LEU A 84 5.48 0.09 -13.54
CA LEU A 84 6.77 -0.61 -13.48
C LEU A 84 7.93 0.38 -13.42
N ASN A 85 7.80 1.50 -14.14
CA ASN A 85 8.83 2.53 -14.18
C ASN A 85 8.72 3.44 -12.95
N GLY A 86 9.76 3.44 -12.12
CA GLY A 86 9.94 4.34 -10.98
C GLY A 86 9.17 3.96 -9.71
N MET A 87 7.87 3.66 -9.79
CA MET A 87 7.05 3.38 -8.61
C MET A 87 7.38 2.02 -7.99
N ALA A 88 7.26 0.94 -8.78
CA ALA A 88 7.52 -0.41 -8.32
C ALA A 88 8.90 -0.58 -7.66
N PRO A 89 10.03 -0.19 -8.30
CA PRO A 89 11.35 -0.34 -7.67
C PRO A 89 11.53 0.51 -6.41
N ALA A 90 10.90 1.70 -6.34
CA ALA A 90 10.98 2.55 -5.15
C ALA A 90 10.18 1.95 -3.96
N VAL A 91 9.03 1.34 -4.25
CA VAL A 91 8.22 0.63 -3.25
C VAL A 91 8.92 -0.65 -2.80
N ASP A 92 9.50 -1.44 -3.71
CA ASP A 92 10.29 -2.65 -3.40
C ASP A 92 11.41 -2.32 -2.41
N ALA A 93 12.21 -1.29 -2.72
CA ALA A 93 13.32 -0.86 -1.87
C ALA A 93 12.85 -0.40 -0.48
N ALA A 94 11.76 0.37 -0.41
CA ALA A 94 11.19 0.82 0.85
C ALA A 94 10.69 -0.36 1.70
N LEU A 95 9.96 -1.30 1.08
CA LEU A 95 9.45 -2.49 1.77
C LEU A 95 10.57 -3.39 2.29
N ALA A 96 11.57 -3.68 1.46
CA ALA A 96 12.71 -4.48 1.86
C ALA A 96 13.48 -3.83 3.03
N SER A 97 13.67 -2.50 2.97
CA SER A 97 14.31 -1.76 4.07
C SER A 97 13.51 -1.79 5.37
N ILE A 98 12.17 -1.74 5.29
CA ILE A 98 11.30 -1.75 6.48
C ILE A 98 11.20 -3.15 7.09
N ALA A 99 11.10 -4.17 6.23
CA ALA A 99 11.04 -5.56 6.65
C ALA A 99 12.36 -6.03 7.28
N GLY A 100 13.49 -5.61 6.70
CA GLY A 100 14.80 -6.19 6.96
C GLY A 100 14.97 -7.53 6.23
N GLU A 101 16.21 -7.90 5.99
CA GLU A 101 16.58 -9.04 5.13
C GLU A 101 15.89 -10.37 5.51
N PRO A 102 15.87 -10.82 6.78
CA PRO A 102 15.28 -12.13 7.11
C PRO A 102 13.76 -12.18 6.87
N LEU A 103 13.05 -11.10 7.20
CA LEU A 103 11.60 -11.03 7.01
C LEU A 103 11.24 -10.88 5.54
N TRP A 104 12.05 -10.12 4.79
CA TRP A 104 11.87 -9.94 3.36
C TRP A 104 12.02 -11.26 2.60
N GLU A 105 13.06 -12.05 2.90
CA GLU A 105 13.25 -13.37 2.29
C GLU A 105 12.09 -14.32 2.62
N ALA A 106 11.65 -14.37 3.89
CA ALA A 106 10.51 -15.18 4.29
C ALA A 106 9.22 -14.78 3.53
N MET A 107 8.98 -13.47 3.37
CA MET A 107 7.82 -12.99 2.62
C MET A 107 7.83 -13.41 1.15
N LEU A 108 9.02 -13.43 0.52
CA LEU A 108 9.19 -13.89 -0.85
C LEU A 108 8.96 -15.40 -0.96
N ALA A 109 9.55 -16.18 -0.05
CA ALA A 109 9.40 -17.63 -0.02
C ALA A 109 7.93 -18.07 0.22
N ASP A 110 7.24 -17.39 1.13
CA ASP A 110 5.83 -17.66 1.46
C ASP A 110 4.83 -17.14 0.42
N GLY A 111 5.30 -16.41 -0.60
CA GLY A 111 4.43 -15.76 -1.58
C GLY A 111 3.52 -14.66 -0.99
N ARG A 112 3.94 -14.08 0.14
CA ARG A 112 3.27 -12.96 0.84
C ARG A 112 3.56 -11.62 0.19
N TYR A 113 4.57 -11.53 -0.67
CA TYR A 113 4.82 -10.36 -1.51
C TYR A 113 4.43 -10.64 -2.96
N ARG A 114 3.52 -9.84 -3.53
CA ARG A 114 3.08 -9.97 -4.92
C ARG A 114 3.04 -8.61 -5.61
N ARG A 115 3.46 -8.59 -6.87
CA ARG A 115 3.47 -7.39 -7.71
C ARG A 115 2.73 -7.63 -9.02
N ASP A 116 1.93 -6.67 -9.42
CA ASP A 116 1.22 -6.61 -10.70
C ASP A 116 1.45 -5.23 -11.31
N VAL A 117 2.58 -5.12 -12.02
CA VAL A 117 3.14 -3.84 -12.48
C VAL A 117 3.29 -3.83 -13.99
N TYR A 118 2.97 -2.71 -14.63
CA TYR A 118 2.88 -2.55 -16.09
C TYR A 118 3.56 -1.27 -16.60
#